data_AF-A0A7W5MK17-F1
#
_entry.id   AF-A0A7W5MK17-F1
#
_cell.length_a   1.000
_cell.length_b   1.000
_cell.length_c   1.000
_cell.angle_alpha   90.00
_cell.angle_beta   90.00
_cell.angle_gamma   90.00
#
_symmetry.space_group_name_H-M   'P 1'
#
loop_
_entity.id
_entity.type
_entity.pdbx_description
1 polymer ?
#
loop_
_entity_poly.entity_id
_entity_poly.type
_entity_poly.pdbx_seq_one_letter_code
_entity_poly.pdbx_strand_id
1 'polypeptide(L)'
;MSMLLVIAFANLASRIVPRLLAEVVVTIVGMVIVLAGRRARRMLLESACPVGAVGWDRKPTRAEARALRGGLNAALDMTVFTSLLPHVLIRAHKLAAF
;
A
#
# COMPACT_ATOMS: atom_id res chain seq x y z
N MET A 1 2.02 14.74 -45.69
CA MET A 1 2.84 14.70 -44.46
C MET A 1 2.03 14.69 -43.16
N SER A 2 0.83 15.28 -43.11
CA SER A 2 0.00 15.32 -41.88
C SER A 2 -0.49 13.94 -41.41
N MET A 3 -0.96 13.08 -42.32
CA MET A 3 -1.58 11.80 -41.95
C MET A 3 -0.58 10.78 -41.35
N LEU A 4 0.65 10.73 -41.88
CA LEU A 4 1.72 9.87 -41.37
C LEU A 4 2.19 10.29 -39.97
N LEU A 5 2.22 11.60 -39.70
CA LEU A 5 2.52 12.13 -38.36
C LEU A 5 1.43 11.78 -37.35
N VAL A 6 0.15 11.86 -37.72
CA VAL A 6 -0.97 11.48 -36.85
C VAL A 6 -0.90 9.99 -36.51
N ILE A 7 -0.62 9.12 -37.49
CA ILE A 7 -0.48 7.68 -37.26
C ILE A 7 0.73 7.38 -36.36
N ALA A 8 1.86 8.06 -36.59
CA ALA A 8 3.05 7.91 -35.74
C ALA A 8 2.78 8.34 -34.28
N PHE A 9 2.09 9.47 -34.08
CA PHE A 9 1.70 9.94 -32.75
C PHE A 9 0.70 8.99 -32.07
N ALA A 10 -0.30 8.49 -32.80
CA ALA A 10 -1.26 7.53 -32.27
C ALA A 10 -0.57 6.22 -31.84
N ASN A 11 0.42 5.77 -32.62
CA ASN A 11 1.17 4.55 -32.33
C ASN A 11 2.19 4.74 -31.18
N LEU A 12 2.69 5.97 -31.00
CA LEU A 12 3.52 6.31 -29.84
C LEU A 12 2.66 6.41 -28.58
N ALA A 13 1.50 7.07 -28.68
CA ALA A 13 0.53 7.21 -27.59
C ALA A 13 0.02 5.84 -27.13
N SER A 14 -0.32 4.95 -28.05
CA SER A 14 -0.78 3.59 -27.71
C SER A 14 0.25 2.75 -26.96
N ARG A 15 1.55 3.07 -27.08
CA ARG A 15 2.62 2.42 -26.30
C ARG A 15 2.85 3.05 -24.94
N ILE A 16 2.68 4.37 -24.84
CA ILE A 16 2.98 5.14 -23.62
C ILE A 16 1.79 5.13 -22.65
N VAL A 17 0.57 5.30 -23.17
CA VAL A 17 -0.67 5.34 -22.38
C VAL A 17 -0.85 4.10 -21.47
N PRO A 18 -0.66 2.85 -21.94
CA PRO A 18 -0.81 1.69 -21.05
C PRO A 18 0.24 1.64 -19.95
N ARG A 19 1.47 2.13 -20.18
CA ARG A 19 2.49 2.24 -19.13
C ARG A 19 2.11 3.27 -18.07
N LEU A 20 1.63 4.44 -18.50
CA LEU A 20 1.14 5.47 -17.59
C LEU A 20 -0.06 4.98 -16.78
N LEU A 21 -1.01 4.30 -17.42
CA LEU A 21 -2.16 3.70 -16.73
C LEU A 21 -1.72 2.67 -15.70
N ALA A 22 -0.78 1.78 -16.05
CA ALA A 22 -0.25 0.81 -15.09
C ALA A 22 0.43 1.50 -13.91
N GLU A 23 1.25 2.53 -14.15
CA GLU A 23 1.92 3.29 -13.08
C GLU A 23 0.92 3.98 -12.15
N VAL A 24 -0.16 4.55 -12.71
CA VAL A 24 -1.25 5.16 -11.94
C VAL A 24 -1.97 4.11 -11.09
N VAL A 25 -2.35 2.97 -11.66
CA VAL A 25 -3.05 1.89 -10.93
C VAL A 25 -2.17 1.37 -9.80
N VAL A 26 -0.89 1.11 -10.05
CA VAL A 26 0.04 0.64 -9.02
C VAL A 26 0.22 1.69 -7.92
N THR A 27 0.27 2.98 -8.28
CA THR A 27 0.38 4.07 -7.28
C THR A 27 -0.85 4.14 -6.38
N ILE A 28 -2.06 3.98 -6.94
CA ILE A 28 -3.32 3.92 -6.17
C ILE A 28 -3.29 2.72 -5.22
N VAL A 29 -2.93 1.53 -5.71
CA VAL A 29 -2.82 0.32 -4.89
C VAL A 29 -1.80 0.52 -3.76
N GLY A 30 -0.62 1.06 -4.06
CA GLY A 30 0.40 1.37 -3.06
C GLY A 30 -0.11 2.35 -2.00
N MET A 31 -0.87 3.37 -2.39
CA MET A 31 -1.47 4.32 -1.45
C MET A 31 -2.49 3.65 -0.53
N VAL A 32 -3.34 2.76 -1.06
CA VAL A 32 -4.30 1.97 -0.28
C VAL A 32 -3.59 1.09 0.75
N ILE A 33 -2.52 0.39 0.34
CA ILE A 33 -1.73 -0.46 1.24
C ILE A 33 -1.08 0.37 2.35
N VAL A 34 -0.49 1.52 2.02
CA VAL A 34 0.10 2.43 3.01
C VAL A 34 -0.95 2.94 4.01
N LEU A 35 -2.14 3.31 3.55
CA LEU A 35 -3.23 3.76 4.41
C LEU A 35 -3.77 2.63 5.30
N ALA A 36 -3.93 1.43 4.75
CA ALA A 36 -4.34 0.25 5.50
C ALA A 36 -3.30 -0.11 6.58
N GLY A 37 -2.01 -0.07 6.25
CA GLY A 37 -0.92 -0.27 7.19
C GLY A 37 -0.91 0.78 8.31
N ARG A 38 -1.14 2.07 7.99
CA ARG A 38 -1.27 3.13 9.01
C ARG A 38 -2.46 2.91 9.94
N ARG A 39 -3.61 2.50 9.39
CA ARG A 39 -4.81 2.19 10.19
C ARG A 39 -4.59 0.99 11.10
N ALA A 40 -4.00 -0.09 10.58
CA ALA A 40 -3.65 -1.27 11.36
C ALA A 40 -2.66 -0.92 12.48
N ARG A 41 -1.64 -0.09 12.19
CA ARG A 41 -0.70 0.41 13.20
C ARG A 41 -1.40 1.23 14.29
N ARG A 42 -2.34 2.11 13.93
CA ARG A 42 -3.13 2.88 14.92
C ARG A 42 -3.98 1.95 15.78
N MET A 43 -4.70 1.01 15.19
CA MET A 43 -5.50 0.03 15.94
C MET A 43 -4.62 -0.81 16.88
N LEU A 44 -3.43 -1.22 16.44
CA LEU A 44 -2.48 -1.93 17.28
C LEU A 44 -1.98 -1.07 18.44
N LEU A 45 -1.64 0.19 18.19
CA LEU A 45 -1.21 1.13 19.23
C LEU A 45 -2.34 1.48 20.22
N GLU A 46 -3.58 1.58 19.75
CA GLU A 46 -4.77 1.79 20.60
C GLU A 46 -5.13 0.54 21.42
N SER A 47 -4.92 -0.65 20.85
CA SER A 47 -5.12 -1.95 21.54
C SER A 47 -3.95 -2.33 22.45
N ALA A 48 -2.79 -1.69 22.28
CA ALA A 48 -1.64 -1.83 23.16
C ALA A 48 -1.96 -1.09 24.47
N CYS A 49 -2.75 -1.74 25.32
CA CYS A 49 -2.85 -1.44 26.74
C CYS A 49 -1.42 -1.21 27.30
N PRO A 50 -1.21 -0.26 28.24
CA PRO A 50 0.10 -0.01 28.82
C PRO A 50 0.62 -1.34 29.38
N VAL A 51 1.60 -1.92 28.71
CA VAL A 51 2.16 -3.23 29.02
C VAL A 51 3.04 -3.06 30.25
N GLY A 52 2.39 -2.95 31.42
CA GLY A 52 3.01 -3.37 32.66
C GLY A 52 3.30 -4.87 32.56
N ALA A 53 4.41 -5.31 33.13
CA ALA A 53 4.94 -6.68 33.07
C ALA A 53 3.93 -7.82 33.41
N VAL A 54 2.75 -7.48 33.94
CA VAL A 54 1.65 -8.39 34.31
C VAL A 54 0.78 -8.83 33.12
N GLY A 55 0.88 -8.18 31.95
CA GLY A 55 -0.04 -8.41 30.83
C GLY A 55 0.34 -9.54 29.84
N TRP A 56 1.56 -10.08 29.89
CA TRP A 56 2.05 -11.02 28.86
C TRP A 56 1.42 -12.42 28.94
N ASP A 57 0.97 -12.86 30.12
CA ASP A 57 0.28 -14.15 30.30
C ASP A 57 -1.23 -14.08 30.03
N ARG A 58 -1.78 -12.89 29.76
CA ARG A 58 -3.19 -12.75 29.46
C ARG A 58 -3.48 -13.33 28.07
N LYS A 59 -4.41 -14.29 28.02
CA LYS A 59 -4.92 -14.82 26.74
C LYS A 59 -5.56 -13.67 25.94
N PRO A 60 -5.16 -13.47 24.67
CA PRO A 60 -5.66 -12.37 23.85
C PRO A 60 -7.16 -12.48 23.63
N THR A 61 -7.85 -11.35 23.63
CA THR A 61 -9.28 -11.32 23.33
C THR A 61 -9.52 -11.62 21.84
N ARG A 62 -10.75 -12.04 21.47
CA ARG A 62 -11.10 -12.26 20.06
C ARG A 62 -11.00 -11.00 19.20
N ALA A 63 -11.08 -9.81 19.82
CA ALA A 63 -10.91 -8.53 19.13
C ALA A 63 -9.42 -8.26 18.86
N GLU A 64 -8.56 -8.43 19.87
CA GLU A 64 -7.10 -8.31 19.74
C GLU A 64 -6.53 -9.30 18.72
N ALA A 65 -6.97 -10.57 18.76
CA ALA A 65 -6.54 -11.58 17.81
C ALA A 65 -6.94 -11.23 16.37
N ARG A 66 -8.10 -10.60 16.16
CA ARG A 66 -8.54 -10.12 14.83
C ARG A 66 -7.73 -8.91 14.37
N ALA A 67 -7.48 -7.95 15.27
CA ALA A 67 -6.65 -6.79 14.97
C ALA A 67 -5.21 -7.21 14.62
N LEU A 68 -4.64 -8.16 15.36
CA LEU A 68 -3.31 -8.71 15.11
C LEU A 68 -3.23 -9.43 13.76
N ARG A 69 -4.21 -10.29 13.43
CA ARG A 69 -4.28 -10.95 12.12
C ARG A 69 -4.40 -9.93 10.98
N GLY A 70 -5.25 -8.91 11.14
CA GLY A 70 -5.40 -7.85 10.15
C GLY A 70 -4.09 -7.06 9.95
N GLY A 71 -3.39 -6.73 11.04
CA GLY A 71 -2.10 -6.05 10.98
C GLY A 71 -0.99 -6.89 10.35
N LEU A 72 -0.94 -8.19 10.67
CA LEU A 72 0.01 -9.13 10.05
C LEU A 72 -0.22 -9.25 8.54
N ASN A 73 -1.46 -9.41 8.09
CA ASN A 73 -1.78 -9.46 6.66
C ASN A 73 -1.39 -8.15 5.97
N ALA A 74 -1.71 -6.99 6.55
CA ALA A 74 -1.32 -5.70 6.00
C ALA A 74 0.22 -5.53 5.92
N ALA A 75 0.95 -6.05 6.91
CA ALA A 75 2.41 -6.03 6.91
C ALA A 75 2.99 -6.96 5.83
N LEU A 76 2.40 -8.14 5.62
CA LEU A 76 2.79 -9.05 4.55
C LEU A 76 2.52 -8.43 3.17
N ASP A 77 1.33 -7.88 2.96
CA ASP A 77 0.96 -7.20 1.71
C ASP A 77 1.92 -6.03 1.42
N MET A 78 2.26 -5.25 2.45
CA MET A 78 3.23 -4.17 2.32
C MET A 78 4.63 -4.68 1.99
N THR A 79 5.06 -5.79 2.58
CA THR A 79 6.37 -6.40 2.29
C THR A 79 6.44 -6.93 0.85
N VAL A 80 5.40 -7.63 0.39
CA VAL A 80 5.28 -8.12 -0.99
C VAL A 80 5.24 -6.96 -1.99
N PHE A 81 4.48 -5.91 -1.68
CA PHE A 81 4.41 -4.74 -2.55
C PHE A 81 5.76 -4.00 -2.61
N THR A 82 6.46 -3.90 -1.48
CA THR A 82 7.80 -3.29 -1.41
C THR A 82 8.83 -4.05 -2.23
N SER A 83 8.80 -5.39 -2.21
CA SER A 83 9.76 -6.20 -2.95
C SER A 83 9.54 -6.14 -4.46
N LEU A 84 8.29 -6.07 -4.92
CA LEU A 84 7.96 -5.99 -6.34
C LEU A 84 8.17 -4.57 -6.89
N LEU A 85 7.77 -3.53 -6.15
CA LEU A 85 7.63 -2.17 -6.67
C LEU A 85 8.14 -1.11 -5.66
N PRO A 86 9.45 -1.15 -5.30
CA PRO A 86 9.99 -0.30 -4.24
C PRO A 86 9.89 1.21 -4.56
N HIS A 87 10.09 1.57 -5.83
CA HIS A 87 9.99 2.95 -6.31
C HIS A 87 8.57 3.51 -6.18
N VAL A 88 7.55 2.68 -6.43
CA VAL A 88 6.14 3.10 -6.31
C VAL A 88 5.73 3.23 -4.85
N LEU A 89 6.20 2.34 -3.97
CA LEU A 89 5.95 2.46 -2.53
C LEU A 89 6.51 3.77 -1.97
N ILE A 90 7.74 4.16 -2.33
CA ILE A 90 8.33 5.44 -1.90
C ILE A 90 7.45 6.61 -2.35
N ARG A 91 6.96 6.58 -3.60
CA ARG A 91 6.06 7.62 -4.11
C ARG A 91 4.72 7.62 -3.37
N ALA A 92 4.11 6.46 -3.16
CA ALA A 92 2.86 6.32 -2.42
C ALA A 92 2.99 6.80 -0.97
N HIS A 93 4.12 6.54 -0.31
CA HIS A 93 4.40 7.03 1.03
C HIS A 93 4.49 8.55 1.10
N LYS A 94 5.13 9.19 0.11
CA LYS A 94 5.19 10.65 0.01
C LYS A 94 3.79 11.24 -0.22
N LEU A 95 3.01 10.65 -1.13
CA LEU A 95 1.64 11.10 -1.42
C LEU A 95 0.69 10.92 -0.24
N ALA A 96 0.80 9.81 0.49
CA ALA A 96 -0.03 9.56 1.67
C ALA A 96 0.41 10.38 2.91
N ALA A 97 1.57 11.03 2.90
CA ALA A 97 2.05 11.87 4.00
C ALA A 97 1.51 13.32 3.94
N PHE A 98 0.99 13.74 2.78
CA PHE A 98 0.13 14.92 2.63
C PHE A 98 -1.32 14.58 3.01
#